data_AF-A0A286G144-F1
#
_entry.id   AF-A0A286G144-F1
#
_cell.length_a   1.000
_cell.length_b   1.000
_cell.length_c   1.000
_cell.angle_alpha   90.00
_cell.angle_beta   90.00
_cell.angle_gamma   90.00
#
_symmetry.space_group_name_H-M   'P 1'
#
loop_
_entity.id
_entity.type
_entity.pdbx_description
1 polymer ?
#
loop_
_entity_poly.entity_id
_entity_poly.type
_entity_poly.pdbx_seq_one_letter_code
_entity_poly.pdbx_strand_id
1 'polypeptide(L)' 'MNPAALRQGISYVTNSKGEKTALQLDLTNKAVQEIVEDLIDTLDAMERRDEPKRSFADIKQEILSIKD' A
#
# COMPACT_ATOMS: atom_id res chain seq x y z
N MET A 1 1.07 13.32 -5.95
CA MET A 1 0.38 12.36 -6.82
C MET A 1 -0.15 13.07 -8.08
N ASN A 2 0.16 12.57 -9.28
CA ASN A 2 -0.38 13.08 -10.54
C ASN A 2 -1.55 12.20 -11.00
N PRO A 3 -2.82 12.66 -10.93
CA PRO A 3 -3.99 11.84 -11.26
C PRO A 3 -4.02 11.37 -12.72
N ALA A 4 -3.41 12.12 -13.64
CA ALA A 4 -3.35 11.72 -15.05
C ALA A 4 -2.39 10.55 -15.27
N ALA A 5 -1.23 10.57 -14.60
CA ALA A 5 -0.25 9.49 -14.67
C ALA A 5 -0.80 8.18 -14.08
N LEU A 6 -1.55 8.28 -12.98
CA LEU A 6 -2.24 7.13 -12.38
C LEU A 6 -3.25 6.50 -13.36
N ARG A 7 -4.10 7.32 -14.00
CA ARG A 7 -5.11 6.82 -14.95
C ARG A 7 -4.50 6.09 -16.14
N GLN A 8 -3.30 6.45 -16.57
CA GLN A 8 -2.59 5.78 -17.66
C GLN A 8 -2.17 4.34 -17.30
N GLY A 9 -1.97 4.04 -16.02
CA GLY A 9 -1.60 2.71 -15.54
C GLY A 9 -2.79 1.86 -15.06
N ILE A 10 -4.03 2.32 -15.29
CA ILE A 10 -5.25 1.61 -14.87
C ILE A 10 -5.98 1.08 -16.10
N SER A 11 -6.25 -0.22 -16.10
CA SER A 11 -7.12 -0.89 -17.07
C SER A 11 -8.22 -1.66 -16.37
N TYR A 12 -9.31 -1.96 -17.08
CA TYR A 12 -10.44 -2.73 -16.55
C TYR A 12 -10.58 -4.05 -17.28
N VAL A 13 -10.82 -5.11 -16.53
CA VAL A 13 -11.25 -6.41 -17.08
C VAL A 13 -12.77 -6.39 -17.17
N THR A 14 -13.31 -6.68 -18.35
CA THR A 14 -14.75 -6.73 -18.60
C THR A 14 -15.23 -8.16 -18.81
N ASN A 15 -16.47 -8.45 -18.37
CA ASN A 15 -17.13 -9.70 -18.70
C ASN A 15 -17.73 -9.67 -20.12
N SER A 16 -18.36 -10.76 -20.55
CA SER A 16 -18.98 -10.87 -21.89
C SER A 16 -20.13 -9.89 -22.14
N LYS A 17 -20.67 -9.24 -21.10
CA LYS A 17 -21.69 -8.19 -21.20
C LYS A 17 -21.09 -6.78 -21.25
N GLY A 18 -19.77 -6.65 -21.19
CA GLY A 18 -19.07 -5.36 -21.13
C GLY A 18 -19.03 -4.73 -19.73
N GLU A 19 -19.46 -5.44 -18.69
CA GLU A 19 -19.45 -4.93 -17.31
C GLU A 19 -18.04 -5.07 -16.72
N LYS A 20 -17.56 -4.04 -16.01
CA LYS A 20 -16.27 -4.06 -15.33
C LYS A 20 -16.32 -5.01 -14.13
N THR A 21 -15.41 -5.97 -14.08
CA THR A 21 -15.37 -7.00 -13.02
C THR A 21 -14.08 -6.97 -12.21
N ALA A 22 -12.99 -6.50 -12.80
CA ALA A 22 -11.73 -6.32 -12.08
C ALA A 22 -10.97 -5.08 -12.59
N LEU A 23 -10.03 -4.65 -11.77
CA LEU A 23 -9.04 -3.62 -12.11
C LEU A 23 -7.71 -4.32 -12.41
N GLN A 24 -7.06 -3.93 -13.49
CA GLN A 24 -5.67 -4.28 -13.77
C GLN A 24 -4.81 -3.03 -13.54
N LEU A 25 -3.81 -3.18 -12.69
CA LEU A 25 -2.88 -2.13 -12.29
C LEU A 25 -1.50 -2.40 -12.91
N ASP A 26 -0.99 -1.45 -13.68
CA ASP A 26 0.37 -1.50 -14.23
C ASP A 26 1.39 -1.15 -13.14
N LEU A 27 2.00 -2.17 -12.56
CA LEU A 27 3.01 -2.01 -11.52
C LEU A 27 4.35 -1.45 -12.04
N THR A 28 4.52 -1.18 -13.34
CA THR A 28 5.69 -0.45 -13.85
C THR A 28 5.48 1.07 -13.84
N ASN A 29 4.24 1.52 -13.67
CA ASN A 29 3.90 2.94 -13.54
C ASN A 29 4.13 3.40 -12.09
N LYS A 30 5.03 4.37 -11.88
CA LYS A 30 5.37 4.88 -10.55
C LYS A 30 4.16 5.39 -9.74
N ALA A 31 3.21 6.05 -10.38
CA ALA A 31 2.02 6.57 -9.69
C ALA A 31 1.09 5.43 -9.25
N VAL A 32 1.08 4.30 -9.97
CA VAL A 32 0.36 3.08 -9.57
C VAL A 32 1.10 2.38 -8.43
N GLN A 33 2.44 2.26 -8.51
CA GLN A 33 3.27 1.67 -7.45
C GLN A 33 3.00 2.35 -6.09
N GLU A 34 3.05 3.68 -6.05
CA GLU A 34 2.80 4.47 -4.82
C GLU A 34 1.43 4.15 -4.21
N ILE A 35 0.37 4.10 -5.02
CA ILE A 35 -0.99 3.81 -4.50
C ILE A 35 -1.15 2.37 -4.04
N VAL A 36 -0.52 1.42 -4.75
CA VAL A 36 -0.57 0.02 -4.36
C VAL A 36 0.18 -0.19 -3.05
N GLU A 37 1.35 0.45 -2.88
CA GLU A 37 2.10 0.44 -1.62
C GLU A 37 1.25 1.00 -0.47
N ASP A 38 0.67 2.19 -0.64
CA ASP A 38 -0.22 2.80 0.37
C ASP A 38 -1.42 1.89 0.73
N LEU A 39 -2.00 1.19 -0.27
CA LEU A 39 -3.09 0.25 -0.06
C LEU A 39 -2.65 -0.96 0.77
N ILE A 40 -1.52 -1.58 0.42
CA ILE A 40 -1.00 -2.74 1.14
C ILE A 40 -0.59 -2.35 2.56
N ASP A 41 0.13 -1.25 2.75
CA ASP A 41 0.50 -0.72 4.07
C ASP A 41 -0.72 -0.48 4.95
N THR A 42 -1.81 0.00 4.36
CA THR A 42 -3.09 0.19 5.07
C THR A 42 -3.69 -1.14 5.51
N LEU A 43 -3.68 -2.15 4.64
CA LEU A 43 -4.18 -3.49 4.98
C LEU A 43 -3.34 -4.11 6.10
N ASP A 44 -2.01 -4.02 5.99
CA ASP A 44 -1.08 -4.48 7.03
C ASP A 44 -1.33 -3.77 8.36
N ALA A 45 -1.50 -2.45 8.35
CA ALA A 45 -1.81 -1.68 9.55
C ALA A 45 -3.16 -2.10 10.19
N MET A 46 -4.15 -2.46 9.36
CA MET A 46 -5.44 -2.96 9.84
C MET A 46 -5.33 -4.34 10.48
N GLU A 47 -4.59 -5.27 9.86
CA GLU A 47 -4.35 -6.61 10.40
C GLU A 47 -3.60 -6.56 11.73
N ARG A 48 -2.70 -5.58 11.87
CA ARG A 48 -1.85 -5.40 13.05
C ARG A 48 -2.44 -4.50 14.12
N ARG A 49 -3.69 -4.06 13.95
CA ARG A 49 -4.36 -3.09 14.85
C ARG A 49 -4.40 -3.52 16.30
N ASP A 50 -4.57 -4.82 16.53
CA ASP A 50 -4.72 -5.43 17.86
C ASP A 50 -3.42 -6.06 18.39
N GLU A 51 -2.29 -5.87 17.68
CA GLU A 51 -0.99 -6.30 18.18
C GLU A 51 -0.64 -5.59 19.51
N PRO A 52 0.09 -6.26 20.42
CA PRO A 52 0.59 -5.64 21.63
C PRO A 52 1.39 -4.37 21.31
N LYS A 53 0.93 -3.26 21.87
CA LYS A 53 1.58 -1.96 21.68
C LYS A 53 2.80 -1.87 22.59
N ARG A 54 3.86 -1.24 22.07
CA ARG A 54 5.07 -0.95 22.84
C ARG A 54 5.17 0.55 23.10
N SER A 55 5.74 0.91 24.25
CA SER A 55 6.06 2.29 24.56
C SER A 55 7.09 2.82 23.56
N PHE A 56 6.89 4.03 23.05
CA PHE A 56 7.88 4.67 22.19
C PHE A 56 9.23 4.85 22.90
N ALA A 57 9.24 5.07 24.22
CA ALA A 57 10.46 5.19 24.99
C ALA A 57 11.26 3.88 25.00
N ASP A 58 10.58 2.74 25.15
CA ASP A 58 11.19 1.41 25.20
C ASP A 58 11.82 1.08 23.84
N ILE A 59 11.08 1.33 22.76
CA ILE A 59 11.56 1.14 21.38
C ILE A 59 12.76 2.04 21.09
N LYS A 60 12.69 3.31 21.49
CA LYS A 60 13.78 4.26 21.26
C LYS A 60 15.06 3.82 21.99
N GLN A 61 14.94 3.38 23.24
CA GLN A 61 16.09 2.87 24.00
C GLN A 61 16.70 1.63 23.35
N GLU A 62 15.86 0.66 22.96
CA GLU A 62 16.30 -0.55 22.26
C GLU A 62 17.10 -0.20 20.98
N ILE A 63 16.53 0.61 20.08
CA ILE A 63 17.19 0.99 18.81
C ILE A 63 18.52 1.70 19.04
N LEU A 64 18.59 2.60 20.03
CA LEU A 64 19.82 3.33 20.33
C LEU A 64 20.88 2.46 21.01
N SER A 65 20.48 1.42 21.73
CA SER A 65 21.39 0.46 22.39
C SER A 65 22.03 -0.56 21.44
N ILE A 66 21.51 -0.70 20.22
CA ILE A 66 22.07 -1.58 19.17
C ILE A 66 23.34 -0.99 18.52
N LYS A 67 23.72 0.25 18.85
CA LYS A 67 24.82 0.98 18.21
C LYS A 67 26.22 0.81 18.82
N ASP A 68 26.41 -0.12 19.75
CA ASP A 68 27.72 -0.49 20.33
C ASP A 68 28.10 -1.93 19.98
#